data_AF-A0A969E0C3-F1
#
_entry.id   AF-A0A969E0C3-F1
#
_cell.length_a   1.000
_cell.length_b   1.000
_cell.length_c   1.000
_cell.angle_alpha   90.00
_cell.angle_beta   90.00
_cell.angle_gamma   90.00
#
_symmetry.space_group_name_H-M   'P 1'
#
loop_
_entity.id
_entity.type
_entity.pdbx_description
1 polymer ?
#
loop_
_entity_poly.entity_id
_entity_poly.type
_entity_poly.pdbx_seq_one_letter_code
_entity_poly.pdbx_strand_id
1 'polypeptide(L)'
;MSHALNLEDWSLSSSAIALLTQELEIISELAIARQRSPFPAGYTPAVIDVLFDDVLFIRSDRGQITFLRPCSPNYQPPFVKVRFDDQMALFLIQGEIVVNRIQAMAELDQLLGRLTPSPRSQSLLTSITSGDSSHGNG
;
A
#
# COMPACT_ATOMS: atom_id res chain seq x y z
N MET A 1 -11.23 32.05 -0.43
CA MET A 1 -10.55 31.95 -1.73
C MET A 1 -10.31 30.49 -2.00
N SER A 2 -11.14 29.89 -2.85
CA SER A 2 -11.11 28.47 -3.17
C SER A 2 -10.07 28.27 -4.27
N HIS A 3 -8.87 27.81 -3.91
CA HIS A 3 -7.97 27.26 -4.93
C HIS A 3 -8.68 26.04 -5.51
N ALA A 4 -9.15 26.15 -6.75
CA ALA A 4 -9.61 24.99 -7.50
C ALA A 4 -8.42 24.03 -7.57
N LEU A 5 -8.58 22.84 -6.99
CA LEU A 5 -7.57 21.80 -7.07
C LEU A 5 -7.50 21.34 -8.53
N ASN A 6 -6.41 21.70 -9.21
CA ASN A 6 -6.16 21.20 -10.55
C ASN A 6 -5.47 19.83 -10.44
N LEU A 7 -6.23 18.76 -10.65
CA LEU A 7 -5.73 17.38 -10.57
C LEU A 7 -4.71 17.07 -11.66
N GLU A 8 -4.69 17.84 -12.76
CA GLU A 8 -3.74 17.66 -13.86
C GLU A 8 -2.29 17.94 -13.42
N ASP A 9 -2.11 18.81 -12.42
CA ASP A 9 -0.79 19.14 -11.86
C ASP A 9 -0.21 17.99 -11.02
N TRP A 10 -0.99 16.94 -10.75
CA TRP A 10 -0.59 15.84 -9.87
C TRP A 10 0.19 14.76 -10.62
N SER A 11 0.40 14.93 -11.93
CA SER A 11 1.16 13.99 -12.78
C SER A 11 0.61 12.56 -12.74
N LEU A 12 -0.71 12.43 -12.61
CA LEU A 12 -1.42 11.16 -12.59
C LEU A 12 -1.91 10.79 -13.99
N SER A 13 -2.01 9.48 -14.26
CA SER A 13 -2.64 9.00 -15.49
C SER A 13 -4.12 9.42 -15.57
N SER A 14 -4.66 9.47 -16.79
CA SER A 14 -6.08 9.78 -17.00
C SER A 14 -7.01 8.78 -16.30
N SER A 15 -6.61 7.52 -16.15
CA SER A 15 -7.40 6.53 -15.41
C SER A 15 -7.38 6.78 -13.91
N ALA A 16 -6.23 7.14 -13.33
CA ALA A 16 -6.13 7.52 -11.92
C ALA A 16 -6.93 8.80 -11.62
N ILE A 17 -6.87 9.81 -12.50
CA ILE A 17 -7.69 11.02 -12.39
C ILE A 17 -9.19 10.66 -12.45
N ALA A 18 -9.60 9.81 -13.41
CA ALA A 18 -11.00 9.41 -13.55
C ALA A 18 -11.54 8.62 -12.35
N LEU A 19 -10.70 7.86 -11.64
CA LEU A 19 -11.09 7.23 -10.38
C LEU A 19 -11.18 8.25 -9.25
N LEU A 20 -10.21 9.15 -9.16
CA LEU A 20 -10.19 10.16 -8.11
C LEU A 20 -11.37 11.14 -8.20
N THR A 21 -11.82 11.48 -9.40
CA THR A 21 -12.98 12.35 -9.62
C THR A 21 -14.30 11.73 -9.17
N GLN A 22 -14.37 10.40 -9.03
CA GLN A 22 -15.52 9.71 -8.46
C GLN A 22 -15.55 9.80 -6.93
N GLU A 23 -14.39 10.05 -6.29
CA GLU A 23 -14.20 10.05 -4.85
C GLU A 23 -13.78 11.45 -4.34
N LEU A 24 -14.69 12.42 -4.49
CA LEU A 24 -14.40 13.83 -4.19
C LEU A 24 -14.00 14.10 -2.74
N GLU A 25 -14.46 13.27 -1.80
CA GLU A 25 -14.12 13.41 -0.37
C GLU A 25 -12.61 13.19 -0.13
N ILE A 26 -12.02 12.26 -0.86
CA ILE A 26 -10.59 11.91 -0.76
C ILE A 26 -9.72 13.05 -1.28
N ILE A 27 -10.17 13.79 -2.31
CA ILE A 27 -9.41 14.89 -2.91
C ILE A 27 -8.99 15.95 -1.88
N SER A 28 -9.90 16.31 -0.97
CA SER A 28 -9.62 17.30 0.07
C SER A 28 -8.58 16.78 1.07
N GLU A 29 -8.68 15.51 1.47
CA GLU A 29 -7.71 14.87 2.34
C GLU A 29 -6.31 14.84 1.69
N LEU A 30 -6.23 14.48 0.41
CA LEU A 30 -4.99 14.43 -0.37
C LEU A 30 -4.36 15.81 -0.53
N ALA A 31 -5.16 16.83 -0.83
CA ALA A 31 -4.67 18.20 -0.93
C ALA A 31 -4.00 18.67 0.36
N ILE A 32 -4.61 18.39 1.51
CA ILE A 32 -4.05 18.69 2.83
C ILE A 32 -2.77 17.88 3.06
N ALA A 33 -2.78 16.58 2.75
CA ALA A 33 -1.64 15.70 2.99
C ALA A 33 -0.42 16.09 2.13
N ARG A 34 -0.62 16.48 0.86
CA ARG A 34 0.45 16.93 -0.05
C ARG A 34 1.15 18.21 0.42
N GLN A 35 0.46 19.05 1.18
CA GLN A 35 1.04 20.28 1.74
C GLN A 35 1.86 20.04 3.02
N ARG A 36 1.75 18.85 3.63
CA ARG A 36 2.50 18.53 4.84
C ARG A 36 3.92 18.11 4.50
N SER A 37 4.86 18.49 5.36
CA SER A 37 6.24 18.02 5.24
C SER A 37 6.31 16.48 5.33
N PRO A 38 7.31 15.88 4.67
CA PRO A 38 7.66 14.48 4.88
C PRO A 38 7.96 14.19 6.36
N PHE A 39 7.76 12.95 6.78
CA PHE A 39 8.20 12.47 8.07
C PHE A 39 9.73 12.49 8.15
N PRO A 40 10.31 12.87 9.31
CA PRO A 40 11.75 12.81 9.52
C PRO A 40 12.32 11.39 9.35
N ALA A 41 13.59 11.28 8.96
CA ALA A 41 14.25 9.99 8.73
C ALA A 41 14.23 9.04 9.95
N GLY A 42 14.34 9.59 11.16
CA GLY A 42 14.31 8.84 12.42
C GLY A 42 12.92 8.71 13.05
N TYR A 43 11.86 9.05 12.32
CA TYR A 43 10.51 8.94 12.84
C TYR A 43 10.10 7.46 12.93
N THR A 44 9.67 7.04 14.11
CA THR A 44 9.12 5.70 14.36
C THR A 44 7.65 5.83 14.70
N PRO A 45 6.73 5.41 13.81
CA PRO A 45 5.30 5.47 14.09
C PRO A 45 4.93 4.51 15.22
N ALA A 46 4.06 4.94 16.12
CA ALA A 46 3.48 4.05 17.12
C ALA A 46 2.38 3.19 16.51
N VAL A 47 1.56 3.75 15.62
CA VAL A 47 0.49 3.04 14.92
C VAL A 47 0.71 3.14 13.41
N ILE A 48 0.58 2.01 12.73
CA ILE A 48 0.58 1.93 11.27
C ILE A 48 -0.73 1.29 10.83
N ASP A 49 -1.49 2.00 10.01
CA ASP A 49 -2.68 1.46 9.35
C ASP A 49 -2.45 1.38 7.85
N VAL A 50 -2.80 0.23 7.26
CA VAL A 50 -2.90 0.04 5.81
C VAL A 50 -4.36 -0.21 5.46
N LEU A 51 -4.89 0.67 4.61
CA LEU A 51 -6.25 0.63 4.15
C LEU A 51 -6.27 0.41 2.64
N PHE A 52 -7.18 -0.45 2.19
CA PHE A 52 -7.54 -0.63 0.79
C PHE A 52 -8.97 -0.16 0.62
N ASP A 53 -9.21 0.78 -0.30
CA ASP A 53 -10.53 1.39 -0.52
C ASP A 53 -11.19 1.86 0.80
N ASP A 54 -10.39 2.53 1.64
CA ASP A 54 -10.75 3.00 3.00
C ASP A 54 -11.16 1.91 4.02
N VAL A 55 -11.03 0.63 3.66
CA VAL A 55 -11.20 -0.49 4.58
C VAL A 55 -9.87 -0.83 5.22
N LEU A 56 -9.83 -0.91 6.56
CA LEU A 56 -8.63 -1.35 7.28
C LEU A 56 -8.31 -2.82 6.95
N PHE A 57 -7.11 -3.07 6.44
CA PHE A 57 -6.58 -4.41 6.20
C PHE A 57 -5.49 -4.79 7.19
N ILE A 58 -4.64 -3.85 7.59
CA ILE A 58 -3.53 -4.12 8.48
C ILE A 58 -3.46 -3.00 9.51
N ARG A 59 -3.37 -3.38 10.78
CA ARG A 59 -2.96 -2.47 11.86
C ARG A 59 -1.75 -3.04 12.57
N SER A 60 -0.75 -2.20 12.76
CA SER A 60 0.37 -2.44 13.65
C SER A 60 0.33 -1.43 14.79
N ASP A 61 0.52 -1.89 16.03
CA ASP A 61 0.70 -1.07 17.22
C ASP A 61 2.08 -1.39 17.82
N ARG A 62 2.93 -0.38 17.92
CA ARG A 62 4.32 -0.44 18.40
C ARG A 62 5.12 -1.57 17.74
N GLY A 63 4.96 -1.69 16.43
CA GLY A 63 5.66 -2.69 15.61
C GLY A 63 5.04 -4.09 15.63
N GLN A 64 3.95 -4.32 16.38
CA GLN A 64 3.25 -5.60 16.41
C GLN A 64 1.96 -5.52 15.60
N ILE A 65 1.75 -6.49 14.69
CA ILE A 65 0.49 -6.58 13.94
C ILE A 65 -0.63 -6.98 14.92
N THR A 66 -1.56 -6.07 15.15
CA THR A 66 -2.73 -6.27 16.03
C THR A 66 -4.00 -6.60 15.24
N PHE A 67 -4.02 -6.28 13.95
CA PHE A 67 -5.12 -6.62 13.06
C PHE A 67 -4.60 -6.98 11.67
N LEU A 68 -5.15 -8.05 11.11
CA LEU A 68 -4.87 -8.49 9.75
C LEU A 68 -6.15 -9.06 9.13
N ARG A 69 -6.61 -8.44 8.04
CA ARG A 69 -7.72 -8.93 7.24
C ARG A 69 -7.16 -9.75 6.07
N PRO A 70 -7.66 -10.98 5.84
CA PRO A 70 -7.27 -11.74 4.66
C PRO A 70 -7.76 -11.04 3.38
N CYS A 71 -6.93 -11.06 2.34
CA CYS A 71 -7.28 -10.62 0.99
C CYS A 71 -6.85 -11.67 -0.03
N SER A 72 -7.44 -11.65 -1.22
CA SER A 72 -6.96 -12.48 -2.32
C SER A 72 -5.55 -12.04 -2.70
N PRO A 73 -4.61 -12.97 -2.97
CA PRO A 73 -3.27 -12.61 -3.42
C PRO A 73 -3.26 -11.90 -4.77
N ASN A 74 -4.35 -12.02 -5.54
CA ASN A 74 -4.53 -11.38 -6.85
C ASN A 74 -5.34 -10.08 -6.76
N TYR A 75 -5.75 -9.67 -5.56
CA TYR A 75 -6.49 -8.42 -5.39
C TYR A 75 -5.55 -7.23 -5.58
N GLN A 76 -5.90 -6.36 -6.51
CA GLN A 76 -5.21 -5.12 -6.78
C GLN A 76 -6.15 -3.97 -6.38
N PRO A 77 -6.01 -3.42 -5.16
CA PRO A 77 -6.89 -2.36 -4.72
C PRO A 77 -6.66 -1.09 -5.55
N PRO A 78 -7.71 -0.42 -6.03
CA PRO A 78 -7.59 0.84 -6.74
C PRO A 78 -7.02 1.93 -5.82
N PHE A 79 -7.34 1.92 -4.53
CA PHE A 79 -6.78 2.85 -3.56
C PHE A 79 -5.99 2.13 -2.47
N VAL A 80 -4.76 2.60 -2.22
CA VAL A 80 -3.95 2.16 -1.07
C VAL A 80 -3.61 3.38 -0.23
N LYS A 81 -4.00 3.36 1.04
CA LYS A 81 -3.71 4.42 2.00
C LYS A 81 -2.90 3.83 3.14
N VAL A 82 -1.76 4.45 3.46
CA VAL A 82 -0.97 4.13 4.65
C VAL A 82 -1.01 5.32 5.58
N ARG A 83 -1.38 5.09 6.84
CA ARG A 83 -1.39 6.11 7.89
C ARG A 83 -0.37 5.76 8.98
N PHE A 84 0.36 6.76 9.43
CA PHE A 84 1.23 6.72 10.60
C PHE A 84 0.67 7.66 11.66
N ASP A 85 0.38 7.13 12.85
CA ASP A 85 -0.20 7.90 13.97
C ASP A 85 -1.36 8.80 13.52
N ASP A 86 -2.36 8.19 12.86
CA ASP A 86 -3.54 8.83 12.27
C ASP A 86 -3.28 9.86 11.15
N GLN A 87 -2.05 10.01 10.68
CA GLN A 87 -1.74 10.90 9.57
C GLN A 87 -1.45 10.13 8.29
N MET A 88 -2.00 10.57 7.16
CA MET A 88 -1.66 10.00 5.85
C MET A 88 -0.16 10.14 5.58
N ALA A 89 0.49 9.00 5.35
CA ALA A 89 1.91 8.88 5.10
C ALA A 89 2.20 8.52 3.64
N LEU A 90 1.39 7.64 3.06
CA LEU A 90 1.42 7.27 1.65
C LEU A 90 -0.01 7.13 1.13
N PHE A 91 -0.24 7.57 -0.10
CA PHE A 91 -1.47 7.27 -0.83
C PHE A 91 -1.15 6.93 -2.29
N LEU A 92 -1.69 5.80 -2.74
CA LEU A 92 -1.56 5.30 -4.11
C LEU A 92 -2.94 5.19 -4.77
N ILE A 93 -3.00 5.50 -6.07
CA ILE A 93 -4.14 5.22 -6.94
C ILE A 93 -3.66 4.33 -8.07
N GLN A 94 -4.19 3.11 -8.19
CA GLN A 94 -3.75 2.11 -9.18
C GLN A 94 -2.21 1.90 -9.19
N GLY A 95 -1.57 2.03 -8.03
CA GLY A 95 -0.11 1.95 -7.90
C GLY A 95 0.66 3.25 -8.17
N GLU A 96 0.00 4.31 -8.64
CA GLU A 96 0.60 5.63 -8.82
C GLU A 96 0.62 6.41 -7.51
N ILE A 97 1.77 7.01 -7.17
CA ILE A 97 1.96 7.75 -5.92
C ILE A 97 1.30 9.13 -6.02
N VAL A 98 0.33 9.40 -5.14
CA VAL A 98 -0.27 10.74 -5.00
C VAL A 98 0.30 11.48 -3.78
N VAL A 99 0.54 10.76 -2.69
CA VAL A 99 1.16 11.31 -1.47
C VAL A 99 2.31 10.40 -1.10
N ASN A 100 3.49 10.98 -0.89
CA ASN A 100 4.64 10.28 -0.33
C ASN A 100 5.34 11.17 0.69
N ARG A 101 4.97 10.99 1.96
CA ARG A 101 5.62 11.64 3.11
C ARG A 101 6.67 10.75 3.75
N ILE A 102 6.91 9.57 3.21
CA ILE A 102 7.79 8.54 3.77
C ILE A 102 9.13 8.45 3.03
N GLN A 103 9.31 9.20 1.94
CA GLN A 103 10.51 9.21 1.10
C GLN A 103 11.84 9.46 1.84
N ALA A 104 11.79 10.13 3.00
CA ALA A 104 12.96 10.41 3.81
C ALA A 104 13.26 9.31 4.85
N MET A 105 12.38 8.32 5.01
CA MET A 105 12.52 7.24 5.98
C MET A 105 13.33 6.09 5.36
N ALA A 106 14.48 5.78 5.97
CA ALA A 106 15.45 4.84 5.43
C ALA A 106 15.02 3.36 5.45
N GLU A 107 14.00 3.01 6.24
CA GLU A 107 13.67 1.60 6.55
C GLU A 107 12.34 1.10 5.97
N LEU A 108 11.58 1.96 5.28
CA LEU A 108 10.21 1.61 4.92
C LEU A 108 10.09 0.64 3.74
N ASP A 109 11.10 0.57 2.87
CA ASP A 109 11.18 -0.42 1.78
C ASP A 109 11.10 -1.86 2.33
N GLN A 110 11.65 -2.10 3.53
CA GLN A 110 11.59 -3.42 4.17
C GLN A 110 10.20 -3.76 4.68
N LEU A 111 9.44 -2.77 5.16
CA LEU A 111 8.07 -2.95 5.62
C LEU A 111 7.14 -3.17 4.42
N LEU A 112 7.22 -2.32 3.39
CA LEU A 112 6.40 -2.45 2.18
C LEU A 112 6.73 -3.74 1.40
N GLY A 113 8.00 -4.15 1.37
CA GLY A 113 8.42 -5.43 0.81
C GLY A 113 7.85 -6.67 1.54
N ARG A 114 7.46 -6.54 2.82
CA ARG A 114 6.78 -7.59 3.58
C ARG A 114 5.26 -7.59 3.43
N LEU A 115 4.69 -6.44 3.05
CA LEU A 115 3.23 -6.24 2.91
C LEU A 115 2.74 -6.41 1.47
N THR A 116 3.66 -6.38 0.50
CA THR A 116 3.37 -6.76 -0.88
C THR A 116 3.44 -8.29 -1.01
N PRO A 117 2.42 -8.96 -1.57
CA PRO A 117 2.54 -10.37 -1.91
C PRO A 117 3.58 -10.50 -3.03
N SER A 118 4.80 -10.89 -2.66
CA SER A 118 5.86 -11.17 -3.62
C SER A 118 5.44 -12.30 -4.57
N PRO A 119 5.58 -12.14 -5.90
CA PRO A 119 5.40 -13.24 -6.85
C PRO A 119 6.42 -14.37 -6.66
N ARG A 120 7.50 -14.15 -5.89
CA ARG A 120 8.58 -15.12 -5.70
C ARG A 120 8.33 -16.16 -4.60
N SER A 121 7.26 -16.05 -3.82
CA SER A 121 6.93 -17.07 -2.81
C SER A 121 6.31 -18.35 -3.43
N GLN A 122 6.10 -18.41 -4.74
CA GLN A 122 5.58 -19.62 -5.42
C GLN A 122 6.66 -20.63 -5.84
N SER A 123 7.96 -20.36 -5.65
CA SER A 123 9.02 -21.26 -6.15
C SER A 123 9.61 -22.23 -5.12
N LEU A 124 9.06 -22.31 -3.90
CA LEU A 124 9.57 -23.23 -2.86
C LEU A 124 8.62 -24.37 -2.47
N LEU A 125 7.52 -24.57 -3.21
CA LEU A 125 6.59 -25.69 -3.00
C LEU A 125 6.47 -26.67 -4.18
N THR A 126 7.35 -26.60 -5.17
CA THR A 126 7.41 -27.59 -6.28
C THR A 126 8.56 -28.60 -6.18
N SER A 127 9.39 -28.54 -5.14
CA SER A 127 10.51 -29.50 -4.98
C SER A 127 10.20 -30.71 -4.07
N ILE A 128 8.94 -30.95 -3.72
CA ILE A 128 8.54 -32.16 -2.94
C ILE A 128 7.42 -32.92 -3.63
N THR A 129 7.50 -33.16 -4.95
CA THR A 129 6.84 -34.30 -5.62
C THR A 129 7.60 -34.69 -6.91
N SER A 130 8.91 -34.88 -6.82
CA SER A 130 9.66 -35.64 -7.84
C SER A 130 10.29 -36.85 -7.17
N GLY A 131 9.43 -37.68 -6.58
CA GLY A 131 9.73 -39.03 -6.14
C GLY A 131 9.09 -39.98 -7.14
N ASP A 132 9.88 -40.32 -8.14
CA ASP A 132 9.63 -41.23 -9.24
C ASP A 132 8.90 -42.50 -8.78
N SER A 133 7.71 -42.76 -9.34
CA SER A 133 6.97 -44.01 -9.19
C SER A 133 6.85 -44.64 -10.56
N SER A 134 7.65 -45.67 -10.83
CA SER A 134 7.44 -46.76 -11.81
C SER A 134 8.64 -47.72 -11.70
N HIS A 135 8.54 -48.97 -11.28
CA HIS A 135 7.88 -50.05 -12.03
C HIS A 135 7.61 -51.24 -11.11
N GLY A 136 6.36 -51.72 -11.10
CA GLY A 136 6.05 -53.12 -10.82
C GLY A 136 6.16 -53.91 -12.13
N ASN A 137 6.85 -55.04 -12.09
CA ASN A 137 6.72 -56.09 -13.10
C ASN A 137 7.01 -57.43 -12.40
N GLY A 138 6.01 -58.32 -12.40
CA GLY A 138 6.05 -59.64 -11.77
C GLY A 138 4.68 -60.11 -11.35
#